data_AF-A0A366SFY5-F1
#
_entry.id   AF-A0A366SFY5-F1
#
_cell.length_a   1.000
_cell.length_b   1.000
_cell.length_c   1.000
_cell.angle_alpha   90.00
_cell.angle_beta   90.00
_cell.angle_gamma   90.00
#
_symmetry.space_group_name_H-M   'P 1'
#
loop_
_entity.id
_entity.type
_entity.pdbx_description
1 polymer ?
#
loop_
_entity_poly.entity_id
_entity_poly.type
_entity_poly.pdbx_seq_one_letter_code
_entity_poly.pdbx_strand_id
1 'polypeptide(L)'
;EAAEIIKVVRDRYKIEECFRVMKTNFEARPIYHRKDNRITAHFLLCYTALLVYRLMENKLNNEATHVSPKNLIETLKNMNIANVGDLYYTALYSGSLTLQALESVFQLNIDRKNYKPNDINKILKEL
;
A
#
# COMPACT_ATOMS: atom_id res chain seq x y z
N GLU A 1 31.30 1.47 -20.52
CA GLU A 1 30.67 2.64 -21.18
C GLU A 1 29.37 2.31 -21.92
N ALA A 2 29.36 1.69 -23.11
CA ALA A 2 28.10 1.47 -23.85
C ALA A 2 27.04 0.62 -23.10
N ALA A 3 27.46 -0.42 -22.38
CA ALA A 3 26.56 -1.28 -21.60
C ALA A 3 25.90 -0.55 -20.41
N GLU A 4 26.59 0.38 -19.77
CA GLU A 4 26.04 1.18 -18.67
C GLU A 4 25.00 2.19 -19.16
N ILE A 5 25.28 2.82 -20.30
CA ILE A 5 24.32 3.73 -20.95
C ILE A 5 23.03 2.97 -21.29
N ILE A 6 23.14 1.77 -21.88
CA ILE A 6 21.99 0.92 -22.19
C ILE A 6 21.21 0.55 -20.93
N LYS A 7 21.89 0.23 -19.83
CA LYS A 7 21.25 -0.08 -18.54
C LYS A 7 20.44 1.11 -18.00
N VAL A 8 21.03 2.31 -17.97
CA VAL A 8 20.34 3.53 -17.51
C VAL A 8 19.12 3.84 -18.36
N VAL A 9 19.25 3.74 -19.69
CA VAL A 9 18.12 3.95 -20.62
C VAL A 9 17.02 2.92 -20.38
N ARG A 10 17.39 1.64 -20.15
CA ARG A 10 16.44 0.58 -19.83
C ARG A 10 15.70 0.90 -18.53
N ASP A 11 16.38 1.39 -17.49
CA ASP A 11 15.74 1.68 -16.20
C ASP A 11 14.76 2.88 -16.22
N ARG A 12 14.70 3.66 -17.32
CA ARG A 12 13.75 4.78 -17.47
C ARG A 12 12.29 4.36 -17.29
N TYR A 13 11.93 3.13 -17.66
CA TYR A 13 10.55 2.65 -17.50
C TYR A 13 10.09 2.68 -16.04
N LYS A 14 11.01 2.53 -15.07
CA LYS A 14 10.68 2.53 -13.63
C LYS A 14 10.14 3.89 -13.20
N ILE A 15 10.70 4.96 -13.75
CA ILE A 15 10.24 6.34 -13.52
C ILE A 15 8.87 6.56 -14.17
N GLU A 16 8.69 6.09 -15.42
CA GLU A 16 7.41 6.18 -16.13
C GLU A 16 6.30 5.43 -15.38
N GLU A 17 6.62 4.27 -14.82
CA GLU A 17 5.72 3.49 -13.98
C GLU A 17 5.38 4.22 -12.67
N CYS A 18 6.36 4.81 -11.99
CA CYS A 18 6.10 5.65 -10.82
C CYS A 18 5.10 6.77 -11.13
N PHE A 19 5.29 7.47 -12.26
CA PHE A 19 4.35 8.51 -12.69
C PHE A 19 2.98 7.96 -13.06
N ARG A 20 2.90 6.74 -13.60
CA ARG A 20 1.63 6.06 -13.89
C ARG A 20 0.88 5.82 -12.58
N VAL A 21 1.49 5.11 -11.63
CA VAL A 21 0.88 4.79 -10.31
C VAL A 21 0.47 6.07 -9.58
N MET A 22 1.32 7.09 -9.57
CA MET A 22 1.01 8.36 -8.89
C MET A 22 -0.25 9.04 -9.46
N LYS A 23 -0.42 9.04 -10.79
CA LYS A 23 -1.59 9.64 -11.45
C LYS A 23 -2.84 8.78 -11.29
N THR A 24 -2.73 7.46 -11.42
CA THR A 24 -3.89 6.55 -11.49
C THR A 24 -4.37 6.06 -10.13
N ASN A 25 -3.44 5.76 -9.21
CA ASN A 25 -3.74 5.10 -7.95
C ASN A 25 -3.70 6.04 -6.75
N PHE A 26 -2.85 7.08 -6.80
CA PHE A 26 -2.76 8.11 -5.76
C PHE A 26 -3.43 9.42 -6.14
N GLU A 27 -4.22 9.41 -7.22
CA GLU A 27 -5.08 10.52 -7.62
C GLU A 27 -4.34 11.86 -7.77
N ALA A 28 -3.04 11.85 -8.11
CA ALA A 28 -2.29 13.08 -8.40
C ALA A 28 -2.90 13.89 -9.55
N ARG A 29 -3.81 13.25 -10.30
CA ARG A 29 -4.72 13.89 -11.25
C ARG A 29 -6.08 13.21 -11.14
N PRO A 30 -7.20 13.97 -11.19
CA PRO A 30 -7.29 15.43 -11.33
C PRO A 30 -7.01 16.21 -10.04
N ILE A 31 -6.45 17.42 -10.17
CA ILE A 31 -6.14 18.29 -9.04
C ILE A 31 -7.30 19.26 -8.83
N TYR A 32 -8.09 19.08 -7.78
CA TYR A 32 -9.24 19.94 -7.45
C TYR A 32 -8.87 21.12 -6.52
N HIS A 33 -7.59 21.50 -6.48
CA HIS A 33 -7.07 22.58 -5.66
C HIS A 33 -6.64 23.76 -6.53
N ARG A 34 -6.96 24.98 -6.07
CA ARG A 34 -6.62 26.23 -6.78
C ARG A 34 -5.45 27.01 -6.16
N LYS A 35 -5.19 26.82 -4.87
CA LYS A 35 -4.11 27.51 -4.16
C LYS A 35 -2.82 26.69 -4.29
N ASP A 36 -1.71 27.35 -4.63
CA ASP A 36 -0.40 26.69 -4.85
C ASP A 36 0.04 25.85 -3.66
N ASN A 37 -0.20 26.32 -2.45
CA ASN A 37 0.12 25.56 -1.23
C ASN A 37 -0.66 24.25 -1.13
N ARG A 38 -1.96 24.23 -1.51
CA ARG A 38 -2.79 23.02 -1.52
C ARG A 38 -2.40 22.06 -2.64
N ILE A 39 -2.02 22.60 -3.80
CA ILE A 39 -1.50 21.79 -4.91
C ILE A 39 -0.19 21.11 -4.48
N THR A 40 0.73 21.87 -3.88
CA THR A 40 2.01 21.35 -3.38
C THR A 40 1.79 20.28 -2.30
N ALA A 41 0.91 20.53 -1.33
CA ALA A 41 0.59 19.56 -0.30
C ALA A 41 0.00 18.25 -0.86
N HIS A 42 -0.90 18.34 -1.85
CA HIS A 42 -1.46 17.16 -2.50
C HIS A 42 -0.37 16.33 -3.19
N PHE A 43 0.51 16.95 -3.98
CA PHE A 43 1.63 16.24 -4.60
C PHE A 43 2.60 15.63 -3.59
N LEU A 44 2.88 16.32 -2.48
CA LEU A 44 3.70 15.80 -1.41
C LEU A 44 3.09 14.52 -0.81
N LEU A 45 1.78 14.51 -0.57
CA LEU A 45 1.05 13.34 -0.09
C LEU A 45 1.10 12.19 -1.11
N CYS A 46 0.82 12.46 -2.39
CA CYS A 46 0.89 11.44 -3.45
C CYS A 46 2.30 10.84 -3.58
N TYR A 47 3.34 11.68 -3.49
CA TYR A 47 4.73 11.23 -3.53
C TYR A 47 5.10 10.38 -2.31
N THR A 48 4.67 10.80 -1.12
CA THR A 48 4.91 10.04 0.12
C THR A 48 4.20 8.68 0.06
N ALA A 49 2.96 8.64 -0.41
CA ALA A 49 2.22 7.39 -0.62
C ALA A 49 2.93 6.47 -1.64
N LEU A 50 3.45 7.05 -2.73
CA LEU A 50 4.24 6.30 -3.72
C LEU A 50 5.52 5.72 -3.10
N LEU A 51 6.23 6.48 -2.26
CA LEU A 51 7.41 5.99 -1.57
C LEU A 51 7.09 4.78 -0.69
N VAL A 52 6.06 4.89 0.15
CA VAL A 52 5.61 3.79 1.01
C VAL A 52 5.21 2.57 0.18
N TYR A 53 4.47 2.78 -0.91
CA TYR A 53 4.12 1.72 -1.86
C TYR A 53 5.35 1.02 -2.45
N ARG A 54 6.37 1.76 -2.91
CA ARG A 54 7.59 1.17 -3.47
C ARG A 54 8.40 0.38 -2.45
N LEU A 55 8.41 0.81 -1.19
CA LEU A 55 9.04 0.06 -0.11
C LEU A 55 8.30 -1.27 0.15
N MET A 56 6.96 -1.24 0.19
CA MET A 56 6.15 -2.46 0.33
C MET A 56 6.33 -3.39 -0.88
N GLU A 57 6.27 -2.87 -2.09
CA GLU A 57 6.46 -3.62 -3.33
C GLU A 57 7.85 -4.28 -3.38
N ASN A 58 8.91 -3.56 -2.99
CA ASN A 58 10.25 -4.12 -2.93
C ASN A 58 10.31 -5.33 -1.98
N LYS A 59 9.73 -5.20 -0.77
CA LYS A 59 9.66 -6.31 0.18
C LYS A 59 8.87 -7.51 -0.37
N LEU A 60 7.71 -7.26 -0.97
CA LEU A 60 6.87 -8.31 -1.57
C LEU A 60 7.56 -9.02 -2.74
N ASN A 61 8.27 -8.28 -3.59
CA ASN A 61 9.02 -8.85 -4.71
C ASN A 61 10.21 -9.71 -4.25
N ASN A 62 10.84 -9.39 -3.12
CA ASN A 62 11.93 -10.21 -2.56
C ASN A 62 11.43 -11.60 -2.11
N GLU A 63 10.18 -11.71 -1.68
CA GLU A 63 9.50 -12.98 -1.36
C GLU A 63 8.81 -13.61 -2.60
N ALA A 64 9.28 -13.28 -3.81
CA ALA A 64 8.77 -13.76 -5.09
C ALA A 64 7.26 -13.54 -5.32
N THR A 65 6.64 -12.59 -4.61
CA THR A 65 5.21 -12.32 -4.70
C THR A 65 4.94 -10.97 -5.38
N HIS A 66 4.45 -11.04 -6.62
CA HIS A 66 4.11 -9.84 -7.38
C HIS A 66 2.66 -9.41 -7.14
N VAL A 67 2.48 -8.22 -6.59
CA VAL A 67 1.16 -7.61 -6.35
C VAL A 67 1.05 -6.30 -7.12
N SER A 68 -0.03 -6.14 -7.89
CA SER A 68 -0.26 -4.89 -8.61
C SER A 68 -0.56 -3.73 -7.63
N PRO A 69 -0.20 -2.48 -7.97
CA PRO A 69 -0.49 -1.32 -7.12
C PRO A 69 -1.98 -1.21 -6.79
N LYS A 70 -2.85 -1.50 -7.77
CA LYS A 70 -4.30 -1.48 -7.61
C LYS A 70 -4.74 -2.52 -6.57
N ASN A 71 -4.33 -3.78 -6.71
CA ASN A 71 -4.73 -4.84 -5.78
C ASN A 71 -4.22 -4.57 -4.36
N LEU A 72 -2.99 -4.05 -4.23
CA LEU A 72 -2.44 -3.69 -2.92
C LEU A 72 -3.26 -2.60 -2.25
N ILE A 73 -3.53 -1.52 -2.96
CA ILE A 73 -4.31 -0.39 -2.43
C ILE A 73 -5.75 -0.80 -2.12
N GLU A 74 -6.41 -1.56 -3.00
CA GLU A 74 -7.76 -2.07 -2.76
C GLU A 74 -7.82 -2.99 -1.55
N THR A 75 -6.84 -3.90 -1.41
CA THR A 75 -6.76 -4.78 -0.25
C THR A 75 -6.63 -3.97 1.03
N LEU A 76 -5.68 -3.03 1.09
CA LEU A 76 -5.46 -2.18 2.27
C LEU A 76 -6.69 -1.31 2.59
N LYS A 77 -7.36 -0.72 1.58
CA LYS A 77 -8.59 0.08 1.79
C LYS A 77 -9.75 -0.75 2.32
N ASN A 78 -9.82 -2.03 1.98
CA ASN A 78 -10.89 -2.92 2.38
C ASN A 78 -10.68 -3.56 3.75
N MET A 79 -9.48 -3.45 4.34
CA MET A 79 -9.15 -3.99 5.66
C MET A 79 -9.86 -3.25 6.80
N ASN A 80 -11.17 -3.46 6.92
CA ASN A 80 -12.00 -2.91 7.97
C ASN A 80 -12.40 -3.98 8.98
N ILE A 81 -12.45 -3.60 10.26
CA ILE A 81 -12.92 -4.44 11.36
C ILE A 81 -14.11 -3.78 12.04
N ALA A 82 -15.06 -4.58 12.52
CA ALA A 82 -16.21 -4.09 13.29
C ALA A 82 -16.19 -4.69 14.70
N ASN A 83 -16.44 -3.85 15.72
CA ASN A 83 -16.67 -4.31 17.08
C ASN A 83 -18.07 -4.93 17.18
N VAL A 84 -18.15 -6.14 17.75
CA VAL A 84 -19.41 -6.84 18.01
C VAL A 84 -19.62 -6.90 19.53
N GLY A 85 -20.33 -5.91 20.04
CA GLY A 85 -20.81 -5.85 21.43
C GLY A 85 -19.70 -5.90 22.49
N ASP A 86 -18.51 -5.37 22.18
CA ASP A 86 -17.30 -5.38 23.00
C ASP A 86 -16.76 -6.77 23.37
N LEU A 87 -17.32 -7.83 22.79
CA LEU A 87 -16.89 -9.20 23.01
C LEU A 87 -15.72 -9.58 22.09
N TYR A 88 -15.80 -9.17 20.82
CA TYR A 88 -14.79 -9.42 19.79
C TYR A 88 -14.90 -8.41 18.64
N TYR A 89 -13.85 -8.35 17.82
CA TYR A 89 -13.87 -7.66 16.53
C TYR A 89 -13.99 -8.68 15.40
N THR A 90 -14.79 -8.40 14.38
CA THR A 90 -14.87 -9.22 13.16
C THR A 90 -14.25 -8.49 11.98
N ALA A 91 -13.45 -9.19 11.17
CA ALA A 91 -13.01 -8.69 9.87
C ALA A 91 -14.21 -8.59 8.92
N LEU A 92 -14.31 -7.45 8.21
CA LEU A 92 -15.29 -7.20 7.15
C LEU A 92 -14.72 -7.46 5.75
N TYR A 93 -13.50 -7.97 5.68
CA TYR A 93 -12.82 -8.36 4.45
C TYR A 93 -12.64 -9.87 4.40
N SER A 94 -12.52 -10.40 3.19
CA SER A 94 -12.16 -11.79 2.94
C SER A 94 -10.66 -11.91 2.64
N GLY A 95 -10.15 -13.14 2.77
CA GLY A 95 -8.80 -13.46 2.34
C GLY A 95 -8.59 -13.15 0.86
N SER A 96 -7.41 -12.63 0.53
CA SER A 96 -6.95 -12.41 -0.85
C SER A 96 -5.49 -12.85 -0.97
N LEU A 97 -5.03 -13.14 -2.20
CA LEU A 97 -3.61 -13.44 -2.44
C LEU A 97 -2.71 -12.29 -1.96
N THR A 98 -3.17 -11.05 -2.11
CA THR A 98 -2.48 -9.86 -1.59
C THR A 98 -2.40 -9.86 -0.08
N LEU A 99 -3.49 -10.22 0.63
CA LEU A 99 -3.48 -10.31 2.09
C LEU A 99 -2.51 -11.40 2.56
N GLN A 100 -2.51 -12.56 1.91
CA GLN A 100 -1.58 -13.64 2.23
C GLN A 100 -0.12 -13.23 2.02
N ALA A 101 0.16 -12.51 0.94
CA ALA A 101 1.49 -11.96 0.66
C ALA A 101 1.93 -10.92 1.70
N LEU A 102 1.00 -10.07 2.14
CA LEU A 102 1.28 -9.11 3.21
C LEU A 102 1.54 -9.83 4.53
N GLU A 103 0.77 -10.85 4.85
CA GLU A 103 0.92 -11.63 6.08
C GLU A 103 2.26 -12.39 6.10
N SER A 104 2.69 -12.98 4.97
CA SER A 104 3.99 -13.67 4.91
C SER A 104 5.18 -12.73 5.12
N VAL A 105 5.11 -11.51 4.57
CA VAL A 105 6.19 -10.51 4.64
C VAL A 105 6.22 -9.77 5.97
N PHE A 106 5.05 -9.40 6.50
CA PHE A 106 4.94 -8.48 7.64
C PHE A 106 4.48 -9.13 8.94
N GLN A 107 3.95 -10.37 8.91
CA GLN A 107 3.55 -11.16 10.08
C GLN A 107 2.61 -10.40 11.03
N LEU A 108 1.65 -9.67 10.45
CA LEU A 108 0.76 -8.75 11.16
C LEU A 108 -0.34 -9.48 11.94
N ASN A 109 -0.56 -10.77 11.69
CA ASN A 109 -1.61 -11.61 12.23
C ASN A 109 -3.02 -11.05 12.00
N ILE A 110 -3.26 -10.44 10.83
CA ILE A 110 -4.52 -9.77 10.45
C ILE A 110 -5.35 -10.56 9.43
N ASP A 111 -5.15 -11.88 9.37
CA ASP A 111 -5.85 -12.79 8.45
C ASP A 111 -7.06 -13.51 9.08
N ARG A 112 -7.37 -13.20 10.34
CA ARG A 112 -8.43 -13.88 11.11
C ARG A 112 -9.80 -13.26 10.86
N LYS A 113 -10.83 -14.11 10.93
CA LYS A 113 -12.22 -13.65 10.87
C LYS A 113 -12.63 -12.89 12.14
N ASN A 114 -12.21 -13.37 13.31
CA ASN A 114 -12.54 -12.78 14.62
C ASN A 114 -11.27 -12.53 15.44
N TYR A 115 -11.24 -11.41 16.16
CA TYR A 115 -10.14 -10.98 17.03
C TYR A 115 -10.66 -10.67 18.42
N LYS A 116 -9.90 -11.03 19.46
CA LYS A 116 -10.22 -10.58 20.81
C LYS A 116 -9.89 -9.10 20.96
N PRO A 117 -10.62 -8.34 21.79
CA PRO A 117 -10.31 -6.94 22.03
C PRO A 117 -8.87 -6.71 22.51
N ASN A 118 -8.33 -7.63 23.34
CA ASN A 118 -6.95 -7.57 23.80
C ASN A 118 -5.92 -7.69 22.66
N ASP A 119 -6.19 -8.50 21.63
CA ASP A 119 -5.28 -8.70 20.50
C ASP A 119 -5.21 -7.42 19.65
N ILE A 120 -6.38 -6.83 19.34
CA ILE A 120 -6.46 -5.55 18.62
C ILE A 120 -5.81 -4.42 19.43
N ASN A 121 -6.08 -4.34 20.72
CA ASN A 121 -5.47 -3.33 21.60
C ASN A 121 -3.95 -3.49 21.68
N LYS A 122 -3.42 -4.71 21.57
CA LYS A 122 -1.98 -4.94 21.51
C LYS A 122 -1.39 -4.40 20.19
N ILE A 123 -2.03 -4.70 19.06
CA ILE A 123 -1.61 -4.20 17.74
C ILE A 123 -1.64 -2.66 17.73
N LEU A 124 -2.69 -2.04 18.25
CA LEU A 124 -2.83 -0.58 18.32
C LEU A 124 -1.81 0.09 19.25
N LYS A 125 -1.26 -0.63 20.24
CA LYS A 125 -0.21 -0.11 21.14
C LYS A 125 1.18 -0.14 20.51
N GLU A 126 1.40 -1.02 19.53
CA GLU A 126 2.69 -1.15 18.84
C GLU A 126 2.83 -0.19 17.64
N LEU A 127 1.74 0.51 17.28
CA LEU A 127 1.67 1.58 16.26
C LEU A 127 1.89 2.97 16.88
#